data_AF-A0A7X9KIX3-F1
#
_entry.id   AF-A0A7X9KIX3-F1
#
_cell.length_a   1.000
_cell.length_b   1.000
_cell.length_c   1.000
_cell.angle_alpha   90.00
_cell.angle_beta   90.00
_cell.angle_gamma   90.00
#
_symmetry.space_group_name_H-M   'P 1'
#
loop_
_entity.id
_entity.type
_entity.pdbx_description
1 polymer ?
#
loop_
_entity_poly.entity_id
_entity_poly.type
_entity_poly.pdbx_seq_one_letter_code
_entity_poly.pdbx_strand_id
1 'polypeptide(L)'
;DQPAPAFSRPFGVDDLAAASLVAWCARPLRPLPDVVGSVAALGIDLGEIIDMTRARPDGVVLHWQLTLPLLDAAHRGTTPFLIDWLASAHPSETLPQEAVLEELHITHPSPDLLRAVLHEVGASDVIELSAGAPRLQATVRTPRGRFSL
;
A
#
# COMPACT_ATOMS: atom_id res chain seq x y z
N ASP A 1 26.59 6.41 -7.07
CA ASP A 1 26.04 5.29 -7.86
C ASP A 1 25.66 4.13 -6.98
N GLN A 2 24.41 3.67 -7.09
CA GLN A 2 23.92 2.46 -6.43
C GLN A 2 24.23 1.25 -7.33
N PRO A 3 24.85 0.17 -6.83
CA PRO A 3 25.17 -1.01 -7.64
C PRO A 3 23.89 -1.68 -8.17
N ALA A 4 24.02 -2.36 -9.31
CA ALA A 4 22.91 -3.14 -9.88
C ALA A 4 22.45 -4.22 -8.88
N PRO A 5 21.14 -4.39 -8.66
CA PRO A 5 20.63 -5.37 -7.71
C PRO A 5 20.85 -6.80 -8.23
N ALA A 6 21.04 -7.74 -7.31
CA ALA A 6 21.24 -9.16 -7.63
C ALA A 6 19.96 -9.88 -8.09
N PHE A 7 18.80 -9.28 -7.83
CA PHE A 7 17.47 -9.76 -8.19
C PHE A 7 16.61 -8.60 -8.68
N SER A 8 15.53 -8.92 -9.40
CA SER A 8 14.53 -7.90 -9.78
C SER A 8 14.04 -7.17 -8.54
N ARG A 9 13.95 -5.85 -8.65
CA ARG A 9 13.44 -5.02 -7.56
C ARG A 9 11.95 -5.33 -7.33
N PRO A 10 11.48 -5.26 -6.08
CA PRO A 10 10.06 -5.37 -5.75
C PRO A 10 9.18 -4.47 -6.63
N PHE A 11 7.92 -4.85 -6.79
CA PHE A 11 6.90 -4.09 -7.53
C PHE A 11 7.14 -3.95 -9.04
N GLY A 12 8.03 -4.76 -9.62
CA GLY A 12 8.31 -4.74 -11.05
C GLY A 12 8.91 -3.41 -11.53
N VAL A 13 9.59 -2.68 -10.65
CA VAL A 13 10.15 -1.35 -10.93
C VAL A 13 11.12 -1.38 -12.11
N ASP A 14 11.81 -2.50 -12.33
CA ASP A 14 12.77 -2.66 -13.41
C ASP A 14 12.11 -2.66 -14.81
N ASP A 15 10.81 -2.94 -14.89
CA ASP A 15 10.05 -3.05 -16.15
C ASP A 15 9.13 -1.84 -16.42
N LEU A 16 9.20 -0.79 -15.59
CA LEU A 16 8.37 0.40 -15.75
C LEU A 16 8.84 1.28 -16.92
N ALA A 17 7.99 1.39 -17.94
CA ALA A 17 8.23 2.27 -19.09
C ALA A 17 7.93 3.77 -18.79
N ALA A 18 7.18 4.05 -17.72
CA ALA A 18 6.78 5.38 -17.31
C ALA A 18 6.43 5.41 -15.81
N ALA A 19 6.38 6.60 -15.22
CA ALA A 19 5.89 6.80 -13.86
C ALA A 19 4.48 6.20 -13.71
N SER A 20 4.32 5.28 -12.75
CA SER A 20 3.11 4.49 -12.54
C SER A 20 2.90 4.20 -11.06
N LEU A 21 1.64 4.08 -10.65
CA LEU A 21 1.28 3.52 -9.35
C LEU A 21 1.37 1.98 -9.44
N VAL A 22 2.22 1.38 -8.60
CA VAL A 22 2.52 -0.06 -8.65
C VAL A 22 2.10 -0.84 -7.42
N ALA A 23 1.91 -0.14 -6.30
CA ALA A 23 1.47 -0.69 -5.02
C ALA A 23 1.00 0.45 -4.13
N TRP A 24 0.28 0.08 -3.08
CA TRP A 24 -0.13 0.98 -2.01
C TRP A 24 -0.24 0.19 -0.71
N CYS A 25 -0.26 0.90 0.41
CA CYS A 25 -0.43 0.29 1.72
C CYS A 25 -1.54 0.96 2.51
N ALA A 26 -2.11 0.19 3.42
CA ALA A 26 -3.10 0.66 4.36
C ALA A 26 -2.70 0.28 5.77
N ARG A 27 -2.88 1.22 6.70
CA ARG A 27 -2.84 0.91 8.13
C ARG A 27 -4.23 0.41 8.53
N PRO A 28 -4.36 -0.84 9.01
CA PRO A 28 -5.66 -1.34 9.46
C PRO A 28 -6.12 -0.65 10.74
N LEU A 29 -7.44 -0.65 10.97
CA LEU A 29 -8.02 -0.16 12.23
C LEU A 29 -7.92 -1.17 13.39
N ARG A 30 -7.70 -2.44 13.07
CA ARG A 30 -7.53 -3.56 14.02
C ARG A 30 -6.08 -4.05 14.03
N PRO A 31 -5.66 -4.79 15.07
CA PRO A 31 -4.34 -5.42 15.10
C PRO A 31 -4.04 -6.21 13.82
N LEU A 32 -2.81 -6.09 13.33
CA LEU A 32 -2.37 -6.66 12.06
C LEU A 32 -2.69 -8.18 11.94
N PRO A 33 -2.43 -9.03 12.95
CA PRO A 33 -2.74 -10.47 12.87
C PRO A 33 -4.23 -10.77 12.67
N ASP A 34 -5.12 -9.97 13.28
CA ASP A 34 -6.57 -10.18 13.19
C ASP A 34 -7.08 -9.89 11.78
N VAL A 35 -6.57 -8.82 11.16
CA VAL A 35 -6.93 -8.46 9.78
C VAL A 35 -6.36 -9.47 8.80
N VAL A 36 -5.10 -9.91 8.98
CA VAL A 36 -4.49 -10.95 8.15
C VAL A 36 -5.30 -12.24 8.21
N GLY A 37 -5.71 -12.69 9.41
CA GLY A 37 -6.55 -13.87 9.55
C GLY A 37 -7.93 -13.72 8.90
N SER A 38 -8.54 -12.54 9.01
CA SER A 38 -9.85 -12.27 8.40
C SER A 38 -9.78 -12.23 6.87
N VAL A 39 -8.72 -11.63 6.30
CA VAL A 39 -8.50 -11.56 4.86
C VAL A 39 -8.11 -12.94 4.29
N ALA A 40 -7.34 -13.74 5.03
CA ALA A 40 -7.03 -15.12 4.65
C ALA A 40 -8.29 -15.99 4.54
N ALA A 41 -9.30 -15.78 5.39
CA ALA A 41 -10.59 -16.47 5.30
C ALA A 41 -11.39 -16.11 4.02
N LEU A 42 -11.06 -15.00 3.35
CA LEU A 42 -11.59 -14.62 2.03
C LEU A 42 -10.79 -15.26 0.87
N GLY A 43 -9.77 -16.06 1.16
CA GLY A 43 -8.90 -16.71 0.16
C GLY A 43 -7.79 -15.80 -0.36
N ILE A 44 -7.48 -14.69 0.31
CA ILE A 44 -6.39 -13.78 -0.04
C ILE A 44 -5.26 -13.93 0.96
N ASP A 45 -4.10 -14.37 0.47
CA ASP A 45 -2.88 -14.43 1.28
C ASP A 45 -2.18 -13.07 1.27
N LEU A 46 -2.12 -12.43 2.44
CA LEU A 46 -1.40 -11.17 2.62
C LEU A 46 0.10 -11.36 2.88
N GLY A 47 0.58 -12.61 2.98
CA GLY A 47 1.93 -12.95 3.38
C GLY A 47 2.15 -12.85 4.89
N GLU A 48 3.36 -13.20 5.31
CA GLU A 48 3.76 -13.11 6.71
C GLU A 48 3.85 -11.65 7.20
N ILE A 49 3.66 -11.46 8.51
CA ILE A 49 3.96 -10.20 9.18
C ILE A 49 5.45 -10.14 9.44
N ILE A 50 6.10 -9.11 8.90
CA ILE A 50 7.55 -8.92 8.97
C ILE A 50 7.85 -7.69 9.84
N ASP A 51 8.72 -7.88 10.83
CA ASP A 51 9.27 -6.79 11.63
C ASP A 51 10.34 -6.03 10.85
N MET A 52 10.23 -4.71 10.83
CA MET A 52 11.12 -3.82 10.10
C MET A 52 11.65 -2.72 11.00
N THR A 53 12.85 -2.25 10.68
CA THR A 53 13.48 -1.14 11.40
C THR A 53 14.30 -0.25 10.48
N ARG A 54 14.39 1.03 10.83
CA ARG A 54 15.27 2.00 10.17
C ARG A 54 15.75 3.05 11.15
N ALA A 55 17.07 3.19 11.25
CA ALA A 55 17.69 4.31 11.95
C ALA A 55 17.62 5.58 11.08
N ARG A 56 17.15 6.67 11.67
CA ARG A 56 17.20 8.00 11.08
C ARG A 56 18.56 8.67 11.37
N PRO A 57 18.97 9.69 10.57
CA PRO A 57 20.20 10.43 10.83
C PRO A 57 20.25 11.13 12.20
N ASP A 58 19.11 11.40 12.81
CA ASP A 58 18.98 12.03 14.14
C ASP A 58 19.06 11.03 15.30
N GLY A 59 19.36 9.75 15.02
CA GLY A 59 19.53 8.70 16.03
C GLY A 59 18.24 8.03 16.48
N VAL A 60 17.06 8.50 16.03
CA VAL A 60 15.79 7.83 16.31
C VAL A 60 15.66 6.56 15.46
N VAL A 61 15.27 5.47 16.10
CA VAL A 61 15.02 4.19 15.42
C VAL A 61 13.52 4.00 15.25
N LEU A 62 13.09 3.85 14.00
CA LEU A 62 11.72 3.49 13.66
C LEU A 62 11.59 1.97 13.69
N HIS A 63 10.47 1.50 14.22
CA HIS A 63 10.01 0.11 14.20
C HIS A 63 8.62 0.06 13.60
N TRP A 64 8.39 -0.85 12.68
CA TRP A 64 7.07 -1.10 12.12
C TRP A 64 6.95 -2.55 11.70
N GLN A 65 5.71 -3.01 11.58
CA GLN A 65 5.37 -4.29 10.97
C GLN A 65 4.72 -4.04 9.62
N LEU A 66 4.92 -4.95 8.68
CA LEU A 66 4.16 -4.95 7.44
C LEU A 66 3.94 -6.36 6.90
N THR A 67 2.95 -6.50 6.04
CA THR A 67 2.76 -7.70 5.25
C THR A 67 3.37 -7.51 3.86
N LEU A 68 3.81 -8.59 3.21
CA LEU A 68 4.28 -8.55 1.82
C LEU A 68 3.45 -9.53 0.99
N PRO A 69 2.21 -9.18 0.61
CA PRO A 69 1.45 -9.98 -0.33
C PRO A 69 2.25 -10.05 -1.63
N LEU A 70 2.58 -11.29 -2.01
CA LEU A 70 3.18 -11.74 -3.26
C LEU A 70 3.43 -10.59 -4.26
N LEU A 71 4.70 -10.15 -4.30
CA LEU A 71 5.24 -9.15 -5.24
C LEU A 71 5.17 -9.61 -6.72
N ASP A 72 4.67 -10.81 -6.92
CA ASP A 72 4.51 -11.57 -8.13
C ASP A 72 3.18 -11.20 -8.81
N ALA A 73 3.24 -10.14 -9.63
CA ALA A 73 2.52 -9.81 -10.87
C ALA A 73 0.98 -10.01 -11.02
N ALA A 74 0.31 -10.98 -10.41
CA ALA A 74 -1.05 -11.36 -10.78
C ALA A 74 -2.11 -10.28 -10.48
N HIS A 75 -1.89 -9.42 -9.47
CA HIS A 75 -2.84 -8.39 -9.06
C HIS A 75 -2.34 -6.94 -9.23
N ARG A 76 -1.19 -6.69 -9.87
CA ARG A 76 -0.62 -5.34 -10.13
C ARG A 76 -0.77 -4.34 -8.95
N GLY A 77 -0.62 -4.81 -7.72
CA GLY A 77 -0.71 -3.97 -6.51
C GLY A 77 -2.11 -3.45 -6.18
N THR A 78 -3.20 -4.01 -6.72
CA THR A 78 -4.56 -3.56 -6.38
C THR A 78 -4.98 -3.91 -4.96
N THR A 79 -4.46 -5.00 -4.41
CA THR A 79 -4.64 -5.36 -2.99
C THR A 79 -3.56 -4.64 -2.17
N PRO A 80 -3.93 -3.95 -1.07
CA PRO A 80 -2.94 -3.27 -0.26
C PRO A 80 -2.09 -4.29 0.49
N PHE A 81 -0.82 -3.96 0.67
CA PHE A 81 -0.08 -4.53 1.80
C PHE A 81 -0.39 -3.75 3.07
N LEU A 82 -0.34 -4.40 4.21
CA LEU A 82 -0.71 -3.79 5.47
C LEU A 82 0.53 -3.32 6.22
N ILE A 83 0.40 -2.22 6.97
CA ILE A 83 1.49 -1.64 7.76
C ILE A 83 0.99 -1.22 9.14
N ASP A 84 1.78 -1.49 10.18
CA ASP A 84 1.58 -0.95 11.52
C ASP A 84 2.86 -0.30 12.01
N TRP A 85 2.80 1.00 12.32
CA TRP A 85 3.93 1.78 12.84
C TRP A 85 4.25 1.47 14.31
N LEU A 86 3.48 0.59 14.97
CA LEU A 86 3.65 0.24 16.36
C LEU A 86 3.69 1.50 17.25
N ALA A 87 4.74 1.66 18.06
CA ALA A 87 4.97 2.83 18.90
C ALA A 87 5.76 3.96 18.18
N SER A 88 6.15 3.77 16.92
CA SER A 88 6.87 4.79 16.17
C SER A 88 5.93 5.90 15.72
N ALA A 89 6.39 7.15 15.79
CA ALA A 89 5.69 8.28 15.19
C ALA A 89 5.52 8.05 13.68
N HIS A 90 4.34 8.39 13.14
CA HIS A 90 4.09 8.24 11.72
C HIS A 90 5.00 9.20 10.93
N PRO A 91 5.63 8.78 9.81
CA PRO A 91 6.58 9.63 9.08
C PRO A 91 6.02 10.97 8.60
N SER A 92 4.69 11.06 8.42
CA SER A 92 4.03 12.29 8.00
C SER A 92 3.79 13.29 9.13
N GLU A 93 3.90 12.91 10.40
CA GLU A 93 3.63 13.82 11.54
C GLU A 93 4.54 15.05 11.53
N THR A 94 5.74 14.92 10.97
CA THR A 94 6.72 16.00 10.86
C THR A 94 6.79 16.63 9.46
N LEU A 95 5.91 16.24 8.53
CA LEU A 95 5.91 16.75 7.16
C LEU A 95 4.84 17.83 6.96
N PRO A 96 5.10 18.84 6.11
CA PRO A 96 4.07 19.76 5.65
C PRO A 96 2.90 18.98 5.01
N GLN A 97 1.68 19.21 5.50
CA GLN A 97 0.46 18.58 4.98
C GLN A 97 -0.05 19.32 3.74
N GLU A 98 0.78 19.37 2.70
CA GLU A 98 0.51 20.12 1.47
C GLU A 98 -0.18 19.28 0.38
N ALA A 99 -0.42 17.99 0.65
CA ALA A 99 -1.08 17.10 -0.30
C ALA A 99 -2.21 16.32 0.41
N VAL A 100 -3.32 16.17 -0.29
CA VAL A 100 -4.46 15.36 0.16
C VAL A 100 -4.79 14.37 -0.94
N LEU A 101 -4.80 13.08 -0.60
CA LEU A 101 -5.37 12.04 -1.44
C LEU A 101 -6.90 12.22 -1.40
N GLU A 102 -7.48 12.59 -2.54
CA GLU A 102 -8.93 12.77 -2.66
C GLU A 102 -9.62 11.47 -3.08
N GLU A 103 -8.96 10.67 -3.92
CA GLU A 103 -9.49 9.42 -4.42
C GLU A 103 -8.36 8.46 -4.77
N LEU A 104 -8.53 7.19 -4.43
CA LEU A 104 -7.79 6.06 -4.98
C LEU A 104 -8.79 5.19 -5.75
N HIS A 105 -8.75 5.24 -7.07
CA HIS A 105 -9.57 4.39 -7.93
C HIS A 105 -8.82 3.10 -8.25
N ILE A 106 -9.43 1.96 -7.93
CA ILE A 106 -8.88 0.64 -8.15
C ILE A 106 -9.78 -0.12 -9.13
N THR A 107 -9.20 -0.49 -10.27
CA THR A 107 -9.85 -1.45 -11.19
C THR A 107 -9.37 -2.85 -10.84
N HIS A 108 -10.28 -3.79 -10.62
CA HIS A 108 -9.95 -5.16 -10.25
C HIS A 108 -10.87 -6.16 -10.97
N PRO A 109 -10.41 -7.37 -11.35
CA PRO A 109 -11.27 -8.39 -11.97
C PRO A 109 -12.42 -8.86 -11.07
N SER A 110 -12.21 -8.79 -9.74
CA SER A 110 -13.18 -9.18 -8.72
C SER A 110 -13.36 -8.03 -7.71
N PRO A 111 -14.08 -6.95 -8.06
CA PRO A 111 -14.20 -5.78 -7.18
C PRO A 111 -14.95 -6.09 -5.89
N ASP A 112 -15.87 -7.07 -5.88
CA ASP A 112 -16.59 -7.48 -4.67
C ASP A 112 -15.67 -8.16 -3.65
N LEU A 113 -14.74 -8.99 -4.13
CA LEU A 113 -13.69 -9.58 -3.29
C LEU A 113 -12.81 -8.50 -2.68
N LEU A 114 -12.35 -7.54 -3.50
CA LEU A 114 -11.54 -6.43 -3.00
C LEU A 114 -12.32 -5.57 -1.99
N ARG A 115 -13.62 -5.34 -2.20
CA ARG A 115 -14.48 -4.63 -1.24
C ARG A 115 -14.55 -5.35 0.10
N ALA A 116 -14.67 -6.68 0.11
CA ALA A 116 -14.63 -7.48 1.33
C ALA A 116 -13.27 -7.36 2.04
N VAL A 117 -12.16 -7.38 1.30
CA VAL A 117 -10.82 -7.14 1.86
C VAL A 117 -10.73 -5.74 2.49
N LEU A 118 -11.16 -4.70 1.78
CA LEU A 118 -11.10 -3.32 2.28
C LEU A 118 -11.97 -3.09 3.52
N HIS A 119 -13.10 -3.80 3.61
CA HIS A 119 -13.92 -3.82 4.82
C HIS A 119 -13.14 -4.36 6.02
N GLU A 120 -12.41 -5.47 5.87
CA GLU A 120 -11.60 -6.04 6.96
C GLU A 120 -10.45 -5.14 7.39
N VAL A 121 -9.88 -4.40 6.45
CA VAL A 121 -8.81 -3.40 6.69
C VAL A 121 -9.37 -2.15 7.39
N GLY A 122 -10.60 -1.76 7.07
CA GLY A 122 -11.21 -0.51 7.57
C GLY A 122 -10.76 0.73 6.80
N ALA A 123 -10.34 0.57 5.54
CA ALA A 123 -9.95 1.67 4.66
C ALA A 123 -10.86 1.72 3.43
N SER A 124 -11.82 2.65 3.40
CA SER A 124 -12.78 2.76 2.28
C SER A 124 -13.15 4.17 1.85
N ASP A 125 -13.00 5.19 2.69
CA ASP A 125 -13.69 6.48 2.48
C ASP A 125 -13.28 7.24 1.22
N VAL A 126 -12.08 6.97 0.70
CA VAL A 126 -11.54 7.59 -0.52
C VAL A 126 -11.28 6.56 -1.63
N ILE A 127 -11.73 5.31 -1.46
CA ILE A 127 -11.43 4.23 -2.40
C ILE A 127 -12.64 3.93 -3.26
N GLU A 128 -12.50 4.14 -4.56
CA GLU A 128 -13.49 3.76 -5.56
C GLU A 128 -13.08 2.46 -6.25
N LEU A 129 -14.04 1.59 -6.54
CA LEU A 129 -13.80 0.28 -7.16
C LEU A 129 -14.53 0.13 -8.48
N SER A 130 -13.86 -0.44 -9.48
CA SER A 130 -14.49 -0.83 -10.75
C SER A 130 -14.03 -2.21 -11.22
N ALA A 131 -14.86 -2.86 -12.02
CA ALA A 131 -14.53 -4.14 -12.63
C ALA A 131 -13.62 -3.94 -13.85
N GLY A 132 -12.55 -4.74 -13.99
CA GLY A 132 -11.71 -4.74 -15.18
C GLY A 132 -10.29 -5.24 -14.93
N ALA A 133 -9.40 -4.96 -15.88
CA ALA A 133 -7.99 -5.31 -15.72
C ALA A 133 -7.35 -4.54 -14.54
N PRO A 134 -6.47 -5.17 -13.73
CA PRO A 134 -5.86 -4.54 -12.57
C PRO A 134 -5.23 -3.18 -12.89
N ARG A 135 -5.65 -2.12 -12.18
CA ARG A 135 -5.15 -0.75 -12.33
C ARG A 135 -5.31 0.03 -11.04
N LEU A 136 -4.34 0.89 -10.75
CA LEU A 136 -4.39 1.92 -9.72
C LEU A 136 -4.40 3.30 -10.38
N GLN A 137 -5.25 4.18 -9.89
CA GLN A 137 -5.22 5.60 -10.20
C GLN A 137 -5.42 6.40 -8.91
N ALA A 138 -4.63 7.44 -8.70
CA ALA A 138 -4.76 8.27 -7.51
C ALA A 138 -4.97 9.72 -7.93
N THR A 139 -5.97 10.36 -7.33
CA THR A 139 -6.20 11.79 -7.49
C THR A 139 -5.77 12.52 -6.23
N VAL A 140 -4.80 13.42 -6.39
CA VAL A 140 -4.18 14.16 -5.30
C VAL A 140 -4.38 15.66 -5.51
N ARG A 141 -4.78 16.37 -4.46
CA ARG A 141 -4.89 17.82 -4.43
C ARG A 141 -3.72 18.42 -3.66
N THR A 142 -3.16 19.50 -4.22
CA THR A 142 -2.09 20.30 -3.62
C THR A 142 -2.35 21.80 -3.79
N PRO A 143 -1.55 22.70 -3.18
CA PRO A 143 -1.60 24.13 -3.45
C PRO A 143 -1.46 24.52 -4.93
N ARG A 144 -0.86 23.67 -5.77
CA ARG A 144 -0.68 23.91 -7.22
C ARG A 144 -1.84 23.38 -8.08
N GLY A 145 -2.85 22.78 -7.46
CA GLY A 145 -4.01 22.20 -8.13
C GLY A 145 -4.14 20.69 -7.91
N ARG A 146 -5.04 20.11 -8.69
CA ARG A 146 -5.41 18.69 -8.66
C ARG A 146 -4.70 17.94 -9.79
N PHE A 147 -4.16 16.77 -9.50
CA PHE A 147 -3.52 15.91 -10.48
C PHE A 147 -3.85 14.44 -10.25
N SER A 148 -3.90 13.69 -11.34
CA SER A 148 -4.15 12.25 -11.33
C SER A 148 -2.90 11.51 -11.82
N LEU A 149 -2.58 10.42 -11.13
CA LEU A 149 -1.50 9.48 -11.41
C LEU A 149 -2.06 8.15 -11.88
#